data_AF-A0A4V2B2A6-F1
#
_entry.id   AF-A0A4V2B2A6-F1
#
_cell.length_a   1.000
_cell.length_b   1.000
_cell.length_c   1.000
_cell.angle_alpha   90.00
_cell.angle_beta   90.00
_cell.angle_gamma   90.00
#
_symmetry.space_group_name_H-M   'P 1'
#
loop_
_entity.id
_entity.type
_entity.pdbx_description
1 polymer ?
#
loop_
_entity_poly.entity_id
_entity_poly.type
_entity_poly.pdbx_seq_one_letter_code
_entity_poly.pdbx_strand_id
1 'polypeptide(L)'
;MKEKPAPKITLRDPSRASEKTQAKPAIKRSGKPIVHPKGRPTTSANGKRDQNFPPRETALKVIARVIQDRLALDEVLHEETRGMSAREIAWLWEVTSGVCRARGFLEHVIDSLALGKSPTGKLRRRLMLAFYGIFFQDSIAPERVVDETVESIKRDEGEAIARFANAVLRKAVSSQTDWKTWLKTPTQK
;
A
#
# COMPACT_ATOMS: atom_id res chain seq x y z
N MET A 1 -36.14 16.18 28.11
CA MET A 1 -35.65 15.39 26.96
C MET A 1 -34.91 14.18 27.52
N LYS A 2 -35.18 12.99 26.97
CA LYS A 2 -34.87 11.68 27.56
C LYS A 2 -33.38 11.33 27.42
N GLU A 3 -32.70 11.09 28.54
CA GLU A 3 -31.40 10.41 28.56
C GLU A 3 -31.59 8.91 28.28
N LYS A 4 -30.82 8.36 27.34
CA LYS A 4 -30.75 6.93 27.04
C LYS A 4 -29.76 6.25 28.00
N PRO A 5 -30.10 5.15 28.69
CA PRO A 5 -29.14 4.43 29.51
C PRO A 5 -28.28 3.45 28.68
N ALA A 6 -27.00 3.36 29.05
CA ALA A 6 -26.00 2.44 28.48
C ALA A 6 -26.26 0.96 28.86
N PRO A 7 -25.80 -0.02 28.06
CA PRO A 7 -26.05 -1.44 28.31
C PRO A 7 -25.14 -2.01 29.42
N LYS A 8 -25.77 -2.76 30.35
CA LYS A 8 -25.13 -3.51 31.44
C LYS A 8 -24.40 -4.74 30.90
N ILE A 9 -23.12 -4.89 31.25
CA ILE A 9 -22.33 -6.12 31.05
C ILE A 9 -22.44 -6.95 32.33
N THR A 10 -23.07 -8.11 32.25
CA THR A 10 -23.16 -9.08 33.36
C THR A 10 -21.96 -10.03 33.36
N LEU A 11 -21.21 -10.05 34.47
CA LEU A 11 -20.20 -11.06 34.77
C LEU A 11 -20.85 -12.44 34.87
N ARG A 12 -20.17 -13.48 34.36
CA ARG A 12 -20.59 -14.87 34.47
C ARG A 12 -19.66 -15.60 35.44
N ASP A 13 -20.27 -16.14 36.49
CA ASP A 13 -19.63 -16.95 37.54
C ASP A 13 -19.01 -18.26 36.99
N PRO A 14 -17.85 -18.70 37.54
CA PRO A 14 -17.21 -19.96 37.18
C PRO A 14 -17.48 -21.04 38.24
N SER A 15 -18.50 -21.87 38.05
CA SER A 15 -18.63 -23.12 38.84
C SER A 15 -19.58 -24.14 38.19
N ARG A 16 -19.00 -25.12 37.48
CA ARG A 16 -19.57 -26.47 37.26
C ARG A 16 -18.48 -27.36 36.65
N ALA A 17 -17.76 -28.09 37.49
CA ALA A 17 -18.05 -29.46 37.91
C ALA A 17 -17.26 -30.48 37.07
N SER A 18 -16.35 -31.12 37.78
CA SER A 18 -15.64 -32.36 37.51
C SER A 18 -16.57 -33.55 37.28
N GLU A 19 -16.23 -34.42 36.34
CA GLU A 19 -16.59 -35.84 36.39
C GLU A 19 -15.54 -36.72 35.69
N LYS A 20 -15.51 -37.99 36.10
CA LYS A 20 -14.35 -38.87 36.28
C LYS A 20 -14.26 -39.97 35.20
N THR A 21 -13.02 -40.38 34.88
CA THR A 21 -12.51 -41.76 34.64
C THR A 21 -13.05 -42.61 33.47
N GLN A 22 -12.17 -43.10 32.57
CA GLN A 22 -11.77 -44.52 32.40
C GLN A 22 -10.99 -44.84 31.10
N ALA A 23 -9.86 -45.55 31.31
CA ALA A 23 -9.22 -46.65 30.55
C ALA A 23 -8.84 -46.57 29.04
N LYS A 24 -7.61 -47.08 28.78
CA LYS A 24 -6.91 -47.31 27.48
C LYS A 24 -7.53 -48.48 26.68
N PRO A 25 -7.23 -48.63 25.36
CA PRO A 25 -6.08 -49.48 25.00
C PRO A 25 -5.24 -48.99 23.80
N ALA A 26 -4.03 -49.53 23.70
CA ALA A 26 -3.09 -49.34 22.61
C ALA A 26 -3.49 -50.15 21.36
N ILE A 27 -3.47 -49.52 20.18
CA ILE A 27 -3.57 -50.20 18.88
C ILE A 27 -2.36 -49.78 18.03
N LYS A 28 -1.49 -50.75 17.72
CA LYS A 28 -0.40 -50.67 16.75
C LYS A 28 -0.96 -50.73 15.33
N ARG A 29 -0.58 -49.79 14.46
CA ARG A 29 -0.65 -49.91 12.98
C ARG A 29 0.55 -49.16 12.40
N SER A 30 1.64 -49.87 12.12
CA SER A 30 2.01 -50.41 10.80
C SER A 30 2.44 -49.29 9.83
N GLY A 31 3.72 -49.30 9.48
CA GLY A 31 4.36 -48.30 8.66
C GLY A 31 3.81 -48.19 7.24
N LYS A 32 3.91 -46.97 6.71
CA LYS A 32 4.12 -46.69 5.30
C LYS A 32 5.15 -45.56 5.23
N PRO A 33 6.25 -45.70 4.47
CA PRO A 33 7.17 -44.58 4.26
C PRO A 33 6.44 -43.50 3.48
N ILE A 34 6.52 -42.25 3.95
CA ILE A 34 6.15 -41.10 3.13
C ILE A 34 7.22 -41.02 2.03
N VAL A 35 6.87 -41.60 0.88
CA VAL A 35 7.55 -41.38 -0.39
C VAL A 35 7.58 -39.88 -0.61
N HIS A 36 8.77 -39.28 -0.58
CA HIS A 36 8.96 -37.92 -1.08
C HIS A 36 8.82 -38.02 -2.61
N PRO A 37 7.79 -37.43 -3.25
CA PRO A 37 7.82 -37.34 -4.70
C PRO A 37 8.99 -36.44 -5.12
N LYS A 38 9.99 -37.09 -5.72
CA LYS A 38 11.11 -36.50 -6.46
C LYS A 38 10.59 -35.41 -7.41
N GLY A 39 11.31 -34.29 -7.42
CA GLY A 39 11.43 -33.41 -8.58
C GLY A 39 10.15 -32.71 -9.00
N ARG A 40 9.78 -31.63 -8.31
CA ARG A 40 9.06 -30.55 -9.01
C ARG A 40 10.05 -29.96 -10.02
N PRO A 41 9.74 -29.90 -11.33
CA PRO A 41 10.62 -29.26 -12.29
C PRO A 41 10.83 -27.82 -11.85
N THR A 42 12.06 -27.49 -11.45
CA THR A 42 12.55 -26.13 -11.30
C THR A 42 12.82 -25.59 -12.69
N THR A 43 11.75 -25.33 -13.43
CA THR A 43 11.81 -24.58 -14.68
C THR A 43 10.71 -23.53 -14.66
N SER A 44 10.77 -22.67 -13.63
CA SER A 44 10.47 -21.26 -13.85
C SER A 44 11.73 -20.63 -14.43
N ALA A 45 12.04 -21.00 -15.68
CA ALA A 45 12.79 -20.15 -16.59
C ALA A 45 11.85 -19.00 -17.01
N ASN A 46 11.37 -18.24 -16.02
CA ASN A 46 10.58 -17.06 -16.27
C ASN A 46 11.58 -15.98 -16.66
N GLY A 47 11.79 -15.89 -17.98
CA GLY A 47 12.65 -14.94 -18.63
C GLY A 47 12.43 -13.57 -18.02
N LYS A 48 13.55 -12.94 -17.65
CA LYS A 48 13.67 -11.52 -17.30
C LYS A 48 12.40 -10.98 -16.62
N ARG A 49 12.35 -11.07 -15.28
CA ARG A 49 11.78 -9.94 -14.53
C ARG A 49 12.34 -8.70 -15.20
N ASP A 50 11.51 -7.84 -15.74
CA ASP A 50 11.96 -6.64 -16.43
C ASP A 50 12.78 -5.83 -15.40
N GLN A 51 14.09 -6.05 -15.37
CA GLN A 51 15.03 -5.46 -14.40
C GLN A 51 15.28 -3.98 -14.74
N ASN A 52 14.33 -3.30 -15.40
CA ASN A 52 14.26 -1.85 -15.48
C ASN A 52 13.60 -1.37 -14.17
N PHE A 53 14.38 -1.25 -13.10
CA PHE A 53 13.94 -0.48 -11.94
C PHE A 53 13.84 1.01 -12.34
N PRO A 54 12.75 1.71 -12.01
CA PRO A 54 11.75 2.10 -13.00
C PRO A 54 11.46 3.62 -13.02
N PRO A 55 10.63 4.09 -13.97
CA PRO A 55 10.10 5.47 -14.02
C PRO A 55 9.55 6.02 -12.69
N ARG A 56 9.16 5.17 -11.72
CA ARG A 56 8.71 5.60 -10.38
C ARG A 56 9.80 6.34 -9.59
N GLU A 57 11.04 5.87 -9.60
CA GLU A 57 12.12 6.57 -8.87
C GLU A 57 12.42 7.92 -9.56
N THR A 58 12.38 7.95 -10.89
CA THR A 58 12.45 9.20 -11.67
C THR A 58 11.26 10.11 -11.37
N ALA A 59 10.05 9.57 -11.25
CA ALA A 59 8.86 10.35 -10.86
C ALA A 59 9.04 10.98 -9.48
N LEU A 60 9.60 10.25 -8.51
CA LEU A 60 9.90 10.79 -7.19
C LEU A 60 10.95 11.91 -7.25
N LYS A 61 11.97 11.78 -8.11
CA LYS A 61 12.95 12.85 -8.36
C LYS A 61 12.30 14.08 -8.99
N VAL A 62 11.49 13.90 -10.03
CA VAL A 62 10.74 14.99 -10.69
C VAL A 62 9.84 15.69 -9.69
N ILE A 63 9.03 14.94 -8.93
CA ILE A 63 8.14 15.49 -7.89
C ILE A 63 8.94 16.22 -6.82
N ALA A 64 10.11 15.71 -6.43
CA ALA A 64 10.99 16.41 -5.49
C ALA A 64 11.44 17.77 -6.05
N ARG A 65 11.95 17.81 -7.28
CA ARG A 65 12.42 19.04 -7.92
C ARG A 65 11.30 20.06 -8.15
N VAL A 66 10.13 19.62 -8.58
CA VAL A 66 8.98 20.52 -8.80
C VAL A 66 8.42 21.07 -7.49
N ILE A 67 8.29 20.23 -6.45
CA ILE A 67 7.69 20.67 -5.18
C ILE A 67 8.68 21.43 -4.30
N GLN A 68 9.93 20.97 -4.22
CA GLN A 68 10.94 21.55 -3.32
C GLN A 68 11.67 22.72 -3.99
N ASP A 69 12.16 22.52 -5.21
CA ASP A 69 13.00 23.49 -5.91
C ASP A 69 12.16 24.50 -6.72
N ARG A 70 10.84 24.31 -6.78
CA ARG A 70 9.88 25.15 -7.51
C ARG A 70 10.20 25.32 -9.00
N LEU A 71 10.86 24.32 -9.58
CA LEU A 71 11.16 24.29 -11.01
C LEU A 71 9.92 23.96 -11.84
N ALA A 72 9.91 24.42 -13.08
CA ALA A 72 8.84 24.11 -14.02
C ALA A 72 8.82 22.61 -14.33
N LEU A 73 7.64 22.00 -14.31
CA LEU A 73 7.49 20.56 -14.56
C LEU A 73 8.05 20.15 -15.94
N ASP A 74 7.80 20.97 -16.95
CA ASP A 74 8.25 20.72 -18.33
C ASP A 74 9.78 20.70 -18.42
N GLU A 75 10.45 21.62 -17.74
CA GLU A 75 11.91 21.72 -17.68
C GLU A 75 12.52 20.49 -17.01
N VAL A 76 12.00 20.13 -15.82
CA VAL A 76 12.48 18.97 -15.07
C VAL A 76 12.25 17.68 -15.85
N LEU A 77 11.08 17.52 -16.48
CA LEU A 77 10.79 16.34 -17.29
C LEU A 77 11.72 16.25 -18.50
N HIS A 78 12.01 17.36 -19.19
CA HIS A 78 12.93 17.36 -20.32
C HIS A 78 14.36 16.93 -19.93
N GLU A 79 14.82 17.30 -18.73
CA GLU A 79 16.12 16.87 -18.21
C GLU A 79 16.15 15.38 -17.82
N GLU A 80 15.12 14.93 -17.08
CA GLU A 80 15.08 13.59 -16.49
C GLU A 80 14.68 12.49 -17.50
N THR A 81 14.14 12.85 -18.66
CA THR A 81 13.68 11.90 -19.70
C THR A 81 14.73 11.54 -20.75
N ARG A 82 15.94 12.09 -20.64
CA ARG A 82 17.03 11.79 -21.58
C ARG A 82 17.37 10.30 -21.56
N GLY A 83 17.26 9.64 -22.71
CA GLY A 83 17.54 8.21 -22.85
C GLY A 83 16.41 7.27 -22.43
N MET A 84 15.23 7.80 -22.08
CA MET A 84 14.04 7.01 -21.82
C MET A 84 13.28 6.68 -23.10
N SER A 85 12.57 5.55 -23.11
CA SER A 85 11.65 5.22 -24.20
C SER A 85 10.44 6.16 -24.18
N ALA A 86 9.81 6.38 -25.34
CA ALA A 86 8.61 7.22 -25.45
C ALA A 86 7.48 6.78 -24.50
N ARG A 87 7.36 5.47 -24.26
CA ARG A 87 6.39 4.90 -23.32
C ARG A 87 6.66 5.30 -21.87
N GLU A 88 7.92 5.26 -21.46
CA GLU A 88 8.34 5.66 -20.10
C GLU A 88 8.13 7.17 -19.90
N ILE A 89 8.43 7.97 -20.92
CA ILE A 89 8.20 9.43 -20.91
C ILE A 89 6.71 9.75 -20.76
N ALA A 90 5.85 9.12 -21.58
CA ALA A 90 4.42 9.34 -21.52
C ALA A 90 3.84 8.98 -20.14
N TRP A 91 4.26 7.84 -19.59
CA TRP A 91 3.86 7.43 -18.24
C TRP A 91 4.35 8.43 -17.17
N LEU A 92 5.61 8.89 -17.28
CA LEU A 92 6.19 9.84 -16.33
C LEU A 92 5.40 11.15 -16.34
N TRP A 93 5.10 11.67 -17.53
CA TRP A 93 4.33 12.89 -17.72
C TRP A 93 2.93 12.80 -17.11
N GLU A 94 2.21 11.71 -17.38
CA GLU A 94 0.87 11.48 -16.84
C GLU A 94 0.89 11.52 -15.31
N VAL A 95 1.82 10.77 -14.72
CA VAL A 95 1.87 10.59 -13.27
C VAL A 95 2.37 11.85 -12.56
N THR A 96 3.42 12.51 -13.04
CA THR A 96 3.94 13.72 -12.39
C THR A 96 2.98 14.89 -12.54
N SER A 97 2.38 15.09 -13.73
CA SER A 97 1.36 16.11 -13.95
C SER A 97 0.12 15.85 -13.10
N GLY A 98 -0.31 14.59 -13.00
CA GLY A 98 -1.43 14.16 -12.19
C GLY A 98 -1.22 14.42 -10.69
N VAL A 99 -0.04 14.07 -10.16
CA VAL A 99 0.33 14.36 -8.77
C VAL A 99 0.37 15.86 -8.51
N CYS A 100 0.93 16.67 -9.42
CA CYS A 100 0.97 18.12 -9.27
C CYS A 100 -0.44 18.73 -9.26
N ARG A 101 -1.32 18.27 -10.16
CA ARG A 101 -2.71 18.74 -10.26
C ARG A 101 -3.53 18.36 -9.02
N ALA A 102 -3.36 17.14 -8.51
CA ALA A 102 -4.10 16.63 -7.36
C ALA A 102 -3.40 16.90 -6.02
N ARG A 103 -2.33 17.72 -5.99
CA ARG A 103 -1.45 17.87 -4.82
C ARG A 103 -2.20 18.18 -3.52
N GLY A 104 -3.04 19.22 -3.52
CA GLY A 104 -3.77 19.63 -2.31
C GLY A 104 -4.70 18.53 -1.78
N PHE A 105 -5.34 17.79 -2.68
CA PHE A 105 -6.14 16.62 -2.32
C PHE A 105 -5.26 15.50 -1.74
N LEU A 106 -4.17 15.12 -2.42
CA LEU A 106 -3.28 14.06 -1.97
C LEU A 106 -2.68 14.36 -0.59
N GLU A 107 -2.22 15.60 -0.38
CA GLU A 107 -1.71 16.06 0.91
C GLU A 107 -2.77 15.98 2.01
N HIS A 108 -3.99 16.46 1.73
CA HIS A 108 -5.11 16.39 2.68
C HIS A 108 -5.47 14.95 3.08
N VAL A 109 -5.53 14.03 2.11
CA VAL A 109 -5.82 12.61 2.41
C VAL A 109 -4.68 11.99 3.23
N ILE A 110 -3.42 12.28 2.89
CA ILE A 110 -2.27 11.80 3.69
C ILE A 110 -2.39 12.26 5.13
N ASP A 111 -2.63 13.55 5.37
CA ASP A 111 -2.71 14.09 6.72
C ASP A 111 -3.92 13.53 7.49
N SER A 112 -5.05 13.30 6.81
CA SER A 112 -6.25 12.67 7.40
C SER A 112 -6.01 11.21 7.79
N LEU A 113 -5.18 10.48 7.03
CA LEU A 113 -4.96 9.05 7.24
C LEU A 113 -3.77 8.75 8.16
N ALA A 114 -2.83 9.68 8.34
CA ALA A 114 -1.58 9.47 9.06
C ALA A 114 -1.68 9.45 10.60
N LEU A 115 -2.88 9.47 11.17
CA LEU A 115 -3.16 9.30 12.62
C LEU A 115 -2.27 10.17 13.53
N GLY A 116 -2.04 11.42 13.15
CA GLY A 116 -1.24 12.39 13.92
C GLY A 116 0.28 12.33 13.68
N LYS A 117 0.78 11.41 12.86
CA LYS A 117 2.19 11.36 12.42
C LYS A 117 2.31 11.80 10.97
N SER A 118 2.32 13.10 10.70
CA SER A 118 2.43 13.60 9.33
C SER A 118 3.78 13.22 8.71
N PRO A 119 3.81 12.37 7.66
CA PRO A 119 5.03 12.03 6.98
C PRO A 119 5.60 13.27 6.26
N THR A 120 6.92 13.43 6.29
CA THR A 120 7.63 14.55 5.69
C THR A 120 8.64 14.07 4.63
N GLY A 121 9.17 15.01 3.83
CA GLY A 121 10.27 14.74 2.90
C GLY A 121 9.99 13.64 1.87
N LYS A 122 10.93 12.69 1.77
CA LYS A 122 10.90 11.59 0.77
C LYS A 122 9.68 10.69 0.95
N LEU A 123 9.36 10.32 2.19
CA LEU A 123 8.20 9.47 2.51
C LEU A 123 6.88 10.13 2.07
N ARG A 124 6.72 11.43 2.31
CA ARG A 124 5.50 12.15 1.88
C ARG A 124 5.32 12.09 0.38
N ARG A 125 6.38 12.35 -0.40
CA ARG A 125 6.33 12.28 -1.87
C ARG A 125 6.02 10.88 -2.38
N ARG A 126 6.56 9.84 -1.73
CA ARG A 126 6.22 8.44 -2.02
C ARG A 126 4.75 8.14 -1.81
N LEU A 127 4.21 8.59 -0.68
CA LEU A 127 2.78 8.42 -0.39
C LEU A 127 1.92 9.19 -1.39
N MET A 128 2.31 10.41 -1.78
CA MET A 128 1.58 11.16 -2.81
C MET A 128 1.53 10.40 -4.15
N LEU A 129 2.66 9.86 -4.59
CA LEU A 129 2.75 9.08 -5.81
C LEU A 129 1.90 7.81 -5.75
N ALA A 130 1.95 7.09 -4.62
CA ALA A 130 1.17 5.87 -4.40
C ALA A 130 -0.33 6.15 -4.31
N PHE A 131 -0.72 7.21 -3.59
CA PHE A 131 -2.11 7.64 -3.46
C PHE A 131 -2.66 8.06 -4.83
N TYR A 132 -1.86 8.74 -5.66
CA TYR A 132 -2.27 9.05 -7.02
C TYR A 132 -2.59 7.77 -7.81
N GLY A 133 -1.72 6.76 -7.74
CA GLY A 133 -1.98 5.45 -8.34
C GLY A 133 -3.27 4.81 -7.83
N ILE A 134 -3.50 4.83 -6.52
CA ILE A 134 -4.71 4.27 -5.89
C ILE A 134 -5.97 5.02 -6.34
N PHE A 135 -5.98 6.35 -6.33
CA PHE A 135 -7.22 7.11 -6.55
C PHE A 135 -7.52 7.40 -8.02
N PHE A 136 -6.51 7.49 -8.88
CA PHE A 136 -6.68 7.99 -10.25
C PHE A 136 -6.25 7.01 -11.33
N GLN A 137 -5.47 5.97 -11.03
CA GLN A 137 -5.03 4.99 -12.04
C GLN A 137 -5.85 3.70 -11.95
N ASP A 138 -6.98 3.67 -12.67
CA ASP A 138 -7.85 2.48 -12.70
C ASP A 138 -7.21 1.29 -13.45
N SER A 139 -6.13 1.52 -14.21
CA SER A 139 -5.39 0.47 -14.91
C SER A 139 -4.47 -0.37 -14.02
N ILE A 140 -4.26 0.03 -12.75
CA ILE A 140 -3.35 -0.67 -11.82
C ILE A 140 -4.15 -1.05 -10.57
N ALA A 141 -4.11 -2.34 -10.20
CA ALA A 141 -4.73 -2.82 -8.96
C ALA A 141 -4.16 -2.06 -7.74
N PRO A 142 -5.01 -1.52 -6.84
CA PRO A 142 -4.54 -0.77 -5.67
C PRO A 142 -3.56 -1.55 -4.78
N GLU A 143 -3.79 -2.86 -4.60
CA GLU A 143 -2.95 -3.76 -3.82
C GLU A 143 -1.54 -3.85 -4.40
N ARG A 144 -1.43 -3.87 -5.73
CA ARG A 144 -0.14 -3.87 -6.42
C ARG A 144 0.63 -2.58 -6.17
N VAL A 145 -0.06 -1.44 -6.16
CA VAL A 145 0.56 -0.15 -5.82
C VAL A 145 1.07 -0.15 -4.39
N VAL A 146 0.32 -0.73 -3.45
CA VAL A 146 0.72 -0.87 -2.05
C VAL A 146 2.00 -1.70 -1.94
N ASP A 147 2.01 -2.91 -2.51
CA ASP A 147 3.14 -3.84 -2.41
C ASP A 147 4.42 -3.25 -3.03
N GLU A 148 4.33 -2.69 -4.24
CA GLU A 148 5.46 -2.03 -4.93
C GLU A 148 6.02 -0.86 -4.10
N THR A 149 5.14 -0.06 -3.49
CA THR A 149 5.54 1.11 -2.70
C THR A 149 6.19 0.70 -1.38
N VAL A 150 5.59 -0.27 -0.68
CA VAL A 150 6.10 -0.77 0.61
C VAL A 150 7.46 -1.42 0.44
N GLU A 151 7.66 -2.23 -0.61
CA GLU A 151 8.96 -2.85 -0.90
C GLU A 151 10.02 -1.80 -1.24
N SER A 152 9.65 -0.78 -2.02
CA SER A 152 10.55 0.34 -2.33
C SER A 152 10.95 1.13 -1.08
N ILE A 153 10.00 1.41 -0.18
CA ILE A 153 10.28 2.09 1.10
C ILE A 153 11.14 1.21 2.00
N LYS A 154 10.85 -0.09 2.08
CA LYS A 154 11.61 -1.05 2.89
C LYS A 154 13.07 -1.10 2.49
N ARG A 155 13.35 -1.11 1.18
CA ARG A 155 14.73 -1.08 0.65
C ARG A 155 15.47 0.21 1.01
N ASP A 156 14.80 1.34 0.97
CA ASP A 156 15.44 2.66 1.05
C ASP A 156 15.47 3.27 2.47
N GLU A 157 14.44 3.01 3.28
CA GLU A 157 14.19 3.64 4.58
C GLU A 157 14.07 2.62 5.73
N GLY A 158 14.01 1.32 5.40
CA GLY A 158 13.97 0.23 6.36
C GLY A 158 12.57 -0.22 6.78
N GLU A 159 12.52 -1.32 7.54
CA GLU A 159 11.30 -2.05 7.88
C GLU A 159 10.29 -1.22 8.71
N ALA A 160 10.78 -0.43 9.67
CA ALA A 160 9.90 0.34 10.56
C ALA A 160 9.06 1.38 9.79
N ILE A 161 9.69 2.09 8.86
CA ILE A 161 9.03 3.10 8.03
C ILE A 161 8.10 2.43 7.01
N ALA A 162 8.52 1.30 6.43
CA ALA A 162 7.69 0.51 5.52
C ALA A 162 6.40 0.02 6.19
N ARG A 163 6.45 -0.44 7.45
CA ARG A 163 5.27 -0.87 8.21
C ARG A 163 4.28 0.28 8.45
N PHE A 164 4.78 1.47 8.75
CA PHE A 164 3.93 2.66 8.86
C PHE A 164 3.28 3.02 7.52
N ALA A 165 4.06 3.08 6.44
CA ALA A 165 3.55 3.37 5.10
C ALA A 165 2.48 2.34 4.68
N ASN A 166 2.71 1.06 4.92
CA ASN A 166 1.74 -0.01 4.64
C ASN A 166 0.41 0.21 5.37
N ALA A 167 0.44 0.55 6.66
CA ALA A 167 -0.77 0.81 7.42
C ALA A 167 -1.58 1.99 6.83
N VAL A 168 -0.89 3.07 6.46
CA VAL A 168 -1.51 4.26 5.82
C VAL A 168 -2.09 3.90 4.45
N LEU A 169 -1.33 3.20 3.61
CA LEU A 169 -1.75 2.81 2.26
C LEU A 169 -2.95 1.85 2.28
N ARG A 170 -2.95 0.86 3.18
CA ARG A 170 -4.10 -0.05 3.34
C ARG A 170 -5.35 0.68 3.78
N LYS A 171 -5.22 1.69 4.64
CA LYS A 171 -6.35 2.55 5.03
C LYS A 171 -6.86 3.37 3.83
N ALA A 172 -5.96 3.85 2.96
CA ALA A 172 -6.32 4.56 1.74
C ALA A 172 -7.11 3.66 0.77
N VAL A 173 -6.68 2.41 0.58
CA VAL A 173 -7.41 1.42 -0.23
C VAL A 173 -8.80 1.14 0.37
N SER A 174 -8.87 0.92 1.70
CA SER A 174 -10.16 0.66 2.37
C SER A 174 -11.14 1.83 2.31
N SER A 175 -10.67 3.07 2.28
CA SER A 175 -11.50 4.28 2.20
C SER A 175 -11.58 4.85 0.78
N GLN A 176 -11.13 4.09 -0.24
CA GLN A 176 -10.96 4.59 -1.60
C GLN A 176 -12.27 5.10 -2.19
N THR A 177 -13.36 4.36 -2.00
CA THR A 177 -14.70 4.71 -2.50
C THR A 177 -15.20 6.01 -1.90
N ASP A 178 -14.97 6.23 -0.60
CA ASP A 178 -15.42 7.43 0.11
C ASP A 178 -14.68 8.67 -0.42
N TRP A 179 -13.36 8.58 -0.57
CA TRP A 179 -12.55 9.66 -1.15
C TRP A 179 -12.88 9.93 -2.63
N LYS A 180 -13.10 8.87 -3.44
CA LYS A 180 -13.56 9.02 -4.83
C LYS A 180 -14.94 9.68 -4.92
N THR A 181 -15.81 9.44 -3.93
CA THR A 181 -17.13 10.08 -3.84
C THR A 181 -17.01 11.55 -3.43
N TRP A 182 -16.13 11.86 -2.48
CA TRP A 182 -15.82 13.24 -2.09
C TRP A 182 -15.31 14.08 -3.27
N LEU A 183 -14.43 13.52 -4.11
CA LEU A 183 -13.92 14.18 -5.33
C LEU A 183 -15.02 14.52 -6.35
N LYS A 184 -16.13 13.77 -6.38
CA LYS A 184 -17.24 13.96 -7.32
C LYS A 184 -18.31 14.91 -6.81
N THR A 185 -18.31 15.18 -5.51
CA THR A 185 -19.32 16.05 -4.91
C THR A 185 -18.96 17.49 -5.27
N PRO A 186 -19.78 18.20 -6.06
CA PRO A 186 -19.52 19.62 -6.30
C PRO A 186 -19.61 20.32 -4.96
N THR A 187 -18.53 20.96 -4.54
CA THR A 187 -18.51 21.86 -3.39
C THR A 187 -19.58 22.92 -3.65
N GLN A 188 -20.76 22.75 -3.04
CA GLN A 188 -21.84 23.73 -3.08
C GLN A 188 -21.26 25.03 -2.53
N LYS A 189 -21.12 26.03 -3.39
CA LYS A 189 -20.70 27.39 -3.03
C LYS A 189 -21.82 28.13 -2.33
#